data_AF-A0A843HIA9-F1
#
_entry.id   AF-A0A843HIA9-F1
#
_cell.length_a   1.000
_cell.length_b   1.000
_cell.length_c   1.000
_cell.angle_alpha   90.00
_cell.angle_beta   90.00
_cell.angle_gamma   90.00
#
_symmetry.space_group_name_H-M   'P 1'
#
loop_
_entity.id
_entity.type
_entity.pdbx_description
1 polymer ?
#
loop_
_entity_poly.entity_id
_entity_poly.type
_entity_poly.pdbx_seq_one_letter_code
_entity_poly.pdbx_strand_id
1 'polypeptide(L)'
;MVNIEYLKIPKDRVGVTIGKNGKIKHQLEIITKTELKIDSETGNIAISSTDETEDPLAIWKARYMIKAIGRGFNPEIALRLDNEELILEIINLQDYVGKSKKALVRQKGRIIGKGGRTRQIMHDMLDVEISIYGKTVSLIGKIENVQMAKEAINMILEGSRQKSVYAYLEKMHDKLKREEFDEMIHGKVDERQYLREDLDSDIDYTDAEEDFNQNSLDEEYDDEPEEILSTEETIKAIIRETEEENRLKELEKQ
;
A
#
# COMPACT_ATOMS: atom_id res chain seq x y z
N MET A 1 -28.38 4.73 4.67
CA MET A 1 -27.98 3.39 5.16
C MET A 1 -26.74 3.61 6.01
N VAL A 2 -26.74 3.16 7.27
CA VAL A 2 -25.56 3.34 8.15
C VAL A 2 -24.45 2.46 7.60
N ASN A 3 -23.35 3.09 7.18
CA ASN A 3 -22.16 2.36 6.73
C ASN A 3 -21.33 2.01 7.97
N ILE A 4 -20.96 0.75 8.11
CA ILE A 4 -20.20 0.24 9.26
C ILE A 4 -18.99 -0.53 8.74
N GLU A 5 -17.82 -0.16 9.23
CA GLU A 5 -16.55 -0.81 8.89
C GLU A 5 -15.91 -1.41 10.13
N TYR A 6 -15.29 -2.58 9.96
CA TYR A 6 -14.64 -3.31 11.04
C TYR A 6 -13.14 -3.41 10.82
N LEU A 7 -12.38 -3.25 11.91
CA LEU A 7 -10.94 -3.53 11.92
C LEU A 7 -10.49 -4.13 13.24
N LYS A 8 -9.29 -4.69 13.21
CA LYS A 8 -8.63 -5.23 14.39
C LYS A 8 -7.25 -4.62 14.55
N ILE A 9 -6.94 -4.18 15.77
CA ILE A 9 -5.63 -3.69 16.16
C ILE A 9 -4.97 -4.62 17.19
N PRO A 10 -3.64 -4.59 17.33
CA PRO A 10 -2.95 -5.32 18.39
C PRO A 10 -3.44 -4.90 19.78
N LYS A 11 -3.58 -5.87 20.70
CA LYS A 11 -4.15 -5.64 22.04
C LYS A 11 -3.37 -4.59 22.85
N ASP A 12 -2.05 -4.58 22.74
CA ASP A 12 -1.17 -3.61 23.38
C ASP A 12 -1.30 -2.18 22.82
N ARG A 13 -2.01 -2.00 21.69
CA ARG A 13 -2.27 -0.70 21.07
C ARG A 13 -3.67 -0.15 21.38
N VAL A 14 -4.58 -0.98 21.88
CA VAL A 14 -5.95 -0.58 22.28
C VAL A 14 -5.92 0.60 23.26
N GLY A 15 -5.11 0.51 24.31
CA GLY A 15 -5.01 1.58 25.31
C GLY A 15 -4.52 2.91 24.72
N VAL A 16 -3.67 2.87 23.68
CA VAL A 16 -3.19 4.08 22.98
C VAL A 16 -4.28 4.65 22.09
N THR A 17 -5.05 3.80 21.40
CA THR A 17 -6.19 4.22 20.56
C THR A 17 -7.32 4.84 21.40
N ILE A 18 -7.59 4.32 22.59
CA ILE A 18 -8.57 4.91 23.51
C ILE A 18 -8.01 6.20 24.13
N GLY A 19 -6.76 6.15 24.61
CA GLY A 19 -6.12 7.24 25.33
C GLY A 19 -6.63 7.41 26.75
N LYS A 20 -5.95 8.25 27.54
CA LYS A 20 -6.36 8.56 28.92
C LYS A 20 -7.78 9.12 28.92
N ASN A 21 -8.67 8.48 29.69
CA ASN A 21 -10.09 8.83 29.79
C ASN A 21 -10.83 8.89 28.43
N GLY A 22 -10.39 8.12 27.42
CA GLY A 22 -11.03 8.12 26.09
C GLY A 22 -10.68 9.33 25.22
N LYS A 23 -9.69 10.16 25.61
CA LYS A 23 -9.35 11.40 24.88
C LYS A 23 -9.07 11.18 23.39
N ILE A 24 -8.29 10.14 23.05
CA ILE A 24 -7.90 9.90 21.65
C ILE A 24 -9.08 9.37 20.84
N LYS A 25 -9.85 8.43 21.41
CA LYS A 25 -11.12 7.98 20.82
C LYS A 25 -12.03 9.16 20.50
N HIS A 26 -12.23 10.05 21.45
CA HIS A 26 -13.09 11.20 21.28
C HIS A 26 -12.59 12.17 20.19
N GLN A 27 -11.27 12.39 20.11
CA GLN A 27 -10.68 13.19 19.03
C GLN A 27 -10.90 12.56 17.65
N LEU A 28 -10.73 11.25 17.51
CA LEU A 28 -11.02 10.53 16.26
C LEU A 28 -12.48 10.70 15.84
N GLU A 29 -13.42 10.52 16.78
CA GLU A 29 -14.85 10.68 16.54
C GLU A 29 -15.21 12.10 16.10
N ILE A 30 -14.62 13.13 16.73
CA ILE A 30 -14.83 14.54 16.34
C ILE A 30 -14.28 14.83 14.95
N ILE A 31 -13.02 14.48 14.69
CA ILE A 31 -12.34 14.82 13.43
C ILE A 31 -13.08 14.20 12.25
N THR A 32 -13.45 12.93 12.39
CA THR A 32 -14.06 12.16 11.31
C THR A 32 -15.59 12.21 11.31
N LYS A 33 -16.20 12.83 12.32
CA LYS A 33 -17.66 12.80 12.57
C LYS A 33 -18.23 11.37 12.57
N THR A 34 -17.48 10.39 13.08
CA THR A 34 -17.88 8.97 13.16
C THR A 34 -18.10 8.52 14.61
N GLU A 35 -18.74 7.38 14.81
CA GLU A 35 -18.83 6.69 16.10
C GLU A 35 -17.89 5.48 16.14
N LEU A 36 -17.15 5.32 17.23
CA LEU A 36 -16.22 4.21 17.46
C LEU A 36 -16.67 3.32 18.60
N LYS A 37 -16.80 2.01 18.34
CA LYS A 37 -16.98 0.97 19.36
C LYS A 37 -15.75 0.09 19.44
N ILE A 38 -15.02 0.17 20.54
CA ILE A 38 -13.74 -0.52 20.75
C ILE A 38 -13.91 -1.61 21.80
N ASP A 39 -13.75 -2.86 21.38
CA ASP A 39 -13.65 -3.98 22.30
C ASP A 39 -12.23 -4.02 22.87
N SER A 40 -12.12 -3.75 24.17
CA SER A 40 -10.84 -3.64 24.85
C SER A 40 -10.14 -4.99 25.06
N GLU A 41 -10.88 -6.10 25.03
CA GLU A 41 -10.34 -7.44 25.25
C GLU A 41 -9.80 -8.04 23.96
N THR A 42 -10.49 -7.81 22.84
CA THR A 42 -10.15 -8.43 21.56
C THR A 42 -9.34 -7.51 20.64
N GLY A 43 -9.45 -6.19 20.83
CA GLY A 43 -8.91 -5.18 19.92
C GLY A 43 -9.72 -5.03 18.62
N ASN A 44 -10.93 -5.58 18.57
CA ASN A 44 -11.88 -5.34 17.49
C ASN A 44 -12.49 -3.95 17.64
N ILE A 45 -12.65 -3.27 16.51
CA ILE A 45 -13.18 -1.92 16.45
C ILE A 45 -14.23 -1.89 15.35
N ALA A 46 -15.40 -1.34 15.66
CA ALA A 46 -16.42 -0.98 14.70
C ALA A 46 -16.45 0.54 14.54
N ILE A 47 -16.49 1.00 13.30
CA ILE A 47 -16.57 2.41 12.91
C ILE A 47 -17.89 2.58 12.17
N SER A 48 -18.75 3.48 12.62
CA SER A 48 -20.03 3.75 11.96
C SER A 48 -20.19 5.23 11.61
N SER A 49 -20.82 5.49 10.46
CA SER A 49 -21.31 6.83 10.13
C SER A 49 -22.34 7.29 11.17
N THR A 50 -22.37 8.59 11.41
CA THR A 50 -23.41 9.28 12.20
C THR A 50 -24.26 10.13 11.27
N ASP A 51 -25.33 10.74 11.81
CA ASP A 51 -26.14 11.71 11.06
C ASP A 51 -25.35 12.99 10.69
N GLU A 52 -24.21 13.23 11.34
CA GLU A 52 -23.31 14.37 11.08
C GLU A 52 -22.20 14.02 10.06
N THR A 53 -22.09 12.77 9.63
CA THR A 53 -21.07 12.33 8.66
C THR A 53 -21.41 12.83 7.25
N GLU A 54 -20.84 13.97 6.86
CA GLU A 54 -21.01 14.56 5.53
C GLU A 54 -20.04 13.99 4.50
N ASP A 55 -18.79 13.71 4.91
CA ASP A 55 -17.74 13.18 4.04
C ASP A 55 -17.94 11.67 3.79
N PRO A 56 -18.15 11.23 2.53
CA PRO A 56 -18.26 9.81 2.19
C PRO A 56 -17.03 8.98 2.57
N LEU A 57 -15.86 9.60 2.71
CA LEU A 57 -14.58 8.96 3.05
C LEU A 57 -14.27 9.00 4.55
N ALA A 58 -15.12 9.61 5.38
CA ALA A 58 -14.90 9.75 6.83
C ALA A 58 -14.57 8.43 7.54
N ILE A 59 -15.30 7.36 7.23
CA ILE A 59 -15.07 6.02 7.79
C ILE A 59 -13.69 5.49 7.40
N TRP A 60 -13.26 5.72 6.16
CA TRP A 60 -11.94 5.32 5.68
C TRP A 60 -10.83 6.14 6.35
N LYS A 61 -11.01 7.46 6.51
CA LYS A 61 -10.10 8.33 7.27
C LYS A 61 -9.93 7.81 8.70
N ALA A 62 -11.04 7.55 9.41
CA ALA A 62 -11.02 6.98 10.75
C ALA A 62 -10.30 5.61 10.80
N ARG A 63 -10.59 4.73 9.83
CA ARG A 63 -9.93 3.43 9.69
C ARG A 63 -8.42 3.59 9.53
N TYR A 64 -7.95 4.49 8.67
CA TYR A 64 -6.52 4.71 8.45
C TYR A 64 -5.83 5.29 9.68
N MET A 65 -6.43 6.26 10.37
CA MET A 65 -5.90 6.81 11.63
C MET A 65 -5.77 5.72 12.70
N ILE A 66 -6.82 4.92 12.92
CA ILE A 66 -6.81 3.83 13.91
C ILE A 66 -5.79 2.75 13.52
N LYS A 67 -5.71 2.41 12.22
CA LYS A 67 -4.74 1.44 11.71
C LYS A 67 -3.31 1.96 11.92
N ALA A 68 -3.03 3.24 11.69
CA ALA A 68 -1.73 3.85 11.96
C ALA A 68 -1.33 3.73 13.44
N ILE A 69 -2.25 4.05 14.36
CA ILE A 69 -2.01 3.86 15.81
C ILE A 69 -1.72 2.38 16.12
N GLY A 70 -2.50 1.47 15.53
CA GLY A 70 -2.31 0.02 15.63
C GLY A 70 -0.97 -0.46 15.06
N ARG A 71 -0.36 0.28 14.13
CA ARG A 71 0.98 0.03 13.58
C ARG A 71 2.09 0.83 14.26
N GLY A 72 1.82 1.36 15.45
CA GLY A 72 2.85 1.90 16.32
C GLY A 72 3.10 3.39 16.18
N PHE A 73 2.33 4.13 15.35
CA PHE A 73 2.37 5.59 15.38
C PHE A 73 1.80 6.13 16.69
N ASN A 74 2.30 7.28 17.13
CA ASN A 74 1.62 8.01 18.19
C ASN A 74 0.31 8.62 17.65
N PRO A 75 -0.67 8.93 18.50
CA PRO A 75 -1.93 9.50 18.05
C PRO A 75 -1.78 10.81 17.28
N GLU A 76 -0.87 11.70 17.70
CA GLU A 76 -0.67 13.00 17.07
C GLU A 76 -0.30 12.90 15.59
N ILE A 77 0.63 12.00 15.25
CA ILE A 77 1.03 11.72 13.87
C ILE A 77 -0.11 11.03 13.12
N ALA A 78 -0.76 10.03 13.74
CA ALA A 78 -1.83 9.28 13.09
C ALA A 78 -3.03 10.16 12.71
N LEU A 79 -3.38 11.13 13.56
CA LEU A 79 -4.48 12.07 13.30
C LEU A 79 -4.19 13.04 12.15
N ARG A 80 -2.92 13.22 11.72
CA ARG A 80 -2.59 14.03 10.54
C ARG A 80 -3.15 13.45 9.24
N LEU A 81 -3.52 12.17 9.22
CA LEU A 81 -4.21 11.52 8.10
C LEU A 81 -5.62 12.07 7.82
N ASP A 82 -6.05 13.10 8.55
CA ASP A 82 -7.20 13.93 8.17
C ASP A 82 -6.90 14.76 6.90
N ASN A 83 -5.62 15.12 6.70
CA ASN A 83 -5.16 15.77 5.48
C ASN A 83 -5.14 14.75 4.33
N GLU A 84 -5.89 15.05 3.27
CA GLU A 84 -6.05 14.21 2.08
C GLU A 84 -4.77 14.06 1.25
N GLU A 85 -3.80 14.97 1.41
CA GLU A 85 -2.48 14.85 0.78
C GLU A 85 -1.60 13.77 1.44
N LEU A 86 -1.94 13.36 2.67
CA LEU A 86 -1.15 12.40 3.44
C LEU A 86 -1.73 10.98 3.31
N ILE A 87 -0.84 10.03 3.03
CA ILE A 87 -1.22 8.62 2.92
C ILE A 87 -0.57 7.80 4.03
N LEU A 88 -1.18 6.65 4.34
CA LEU A 88 -0.58 5.61 5.17
C LEU A 88 -0.17 4.42 4.30
N GLU A 89 1.13 4.15 4.20
CA GLU A 89 1.65 2.95 3.55
C GLU A 89 2.13 1.94 4.60
N ILE A 90 1.88 0.65 4.38
CA ILE A 90 2.25 -0.43 5.31
C ILE A 90 2.98 -1.55 4.56
N ILE A 91 4.27 -1.68 4.83
CA ILE A 91 5.13 -2.75 4.31
C ILE A 91 5.11 -3.92 5.30
N ASN A 92 4.71 -5.10 4.84
CA ASN A 92 4.81 -6.32 5.63
C ASN A 92 6.17 -6.97 5.44
N LEU A 93 6.99 -6.95 6.50
CA LEU A 93 8.35 -7.47 6.46
C LEU A 93 8.38 -8.98 6.20
N GLN A 94 7.31 -9.71 6.54
CA GLN A 94 7.25 -11.15 6.28
C GLN A 94 7.29 -11.50 4.80
N ASP A 95 6.91 -10.58 3.92
CA ASP A 95 6.92 -10.80 2.48
C ASP A 95 8.36 -10.86 1.94
N TYR A 96 9.33 -10.29 2.69
CA TYR A 96 10.76 -10.27 2.34
C TYR A 96 11.58 -11.31 3.11
N VAL A 97 11.23 -11.56 4.39
CA VAL A 97 12.03 -12.42 5.27
C VAL A 97 11.37 -13.77 5.60
N GLY A 98 10.16 -14.00 5.10
CA GLY A 98 9.34 -15.16 5.41
C GLY A 98 9.02 -15.28 6.90
N LYS A 99 9.14 -16.51 7.43
CA LYS A 99 8.83 -16.85 8.84
C LYS A 99 10.04 -16.70 9.78
N SER A 100 11.20 -16.30 9.28
CA SER A 100 12.45 -16.26 10.06
C SER A 100 12.48 -15.07 11.03
N LYS A 101 12.35 -15.35 12.34
CA LYS A 101 12.46 -14.33 13.40
C LYS A 101 13.83 -13.64 13.41
N LYS A 102 14.92 -14.39 13.16
CA LYS A 102 16.28 -13.84 13.11
C LYS A 102 16.45 -12.88 11.94
N ALA A 103 15.93 -13.22 10.77
CA ALA A 103 15.96 -12.34 9.60
C ALA A 103 15.10 -11.09 9.83
N LEU A 104 13.91 -11.23 10.42
CA LEU A 104 13.04 -10.10 10.78
C LEU A 104 13.75 -9.11 11.70
N VAL A 105 14.35 -9.59 12.81
CA VAL A 105 15.09 -8.73 13.74
C VAL A 105 16.27 -8.04 13.06
N ARG A 106 17.01 -8.78 12.22
CA ARG A 106 18.14 -8.21 11.46
C ARG A 106 17.69 -7.09 10.51
N GLN A 107 16.63 -7.31 9.72
CA GLN A 107 16.17 -6.29 8.78
C GLN A 107 15.57 -5.08 9.48
N LYS A 108 14.78 -5.27 10.55
CA LYS A 108 14.33 -4.16 11.41
C LYS A 108 15.51 -3.35 11.93
N GLY A 109 16.57 -4.01 12.40
CA GLY A 109 17.80 -3.35 12.85
C GLY A 109 18.49 -2.53 11.76
N ARG A 110 18.47 -2.98 10.50
CA ARG A 110 19.05 -2.23 9.37
C ARG A 110 18.22 -1.02 8.97
N ILE A 111 16.88 -1.12 9.02
CA ILE A 111 15.95 -0.02 8.75
C ILE A 111 16.05 1.05 9.85
N ILE A 112 16.13 0.63 11.12
CA ILE A 112 16.34 1.56 12.25
C ILE A 112 17.73 2.21 12.12
N GLY A 113 18.76 1.41 11.83
CA GLY A 113 20.15 1.84 11.82
C GLY A 113 20.72 2.03 13.22
N LYS A 114 22.04 2.29 13.31
CA LYS A 114 22.71 2.51 14.60
C LYS A 114 22.11 3.73 15.29
N GLY A 115 21.55 3.53 16.49
CA GLY A 115 20.91 4.60 17.27
C GLY A 115 19.69 5.22 16.60
N GLY A 116 19.05 4.55 15.63
CA GLY A 116 17.92 5.13 14.89
C GLY A 116 18.30 6.02 13.70
N ARG A 117 19.61 6.12 13.38
CA ARG A 117 20.11 7.07 12.38
C ARG A 117 19.53 6.86 10.98
N THR A 118 19.37 5.62 10.52
CA THR A 118 18.86 5.36 9.16
C THR A 118 17.41 5.81 9.03
N ARG A 119 16.58 5.48 10.03
CA ARG A 119 15.21 5.96 10.11
C ARG A 119 15.13 7.49 10.17
N GLN A 120 15.98 8.11 10.99
CA GLN A 120 15.99 9.57 11.14
C GLN A 120 16.37 10.26 9.82
N ILE A 121 17.38 9.75 9.10
CA ILE A 121 17.75 10.29 7.79
C ILE A 121 16.60 10.21 6.80
N MET A 122 15.88 9.08 6.74
CA MET A 122 14.71 8.96 5.86
C MET A 122 13.61 9.97 6.21
N HIS A 123 13.36 10.18 7.51
CA HIS A 123 12.43 11.21 7.98
C HIS A 123 12.88 12.61 7.59
N ASP A 124 14.12 13.00 7.91
CA ASP A 124 14.62 14.36 7.68
C ASP A 124 14.74 14.70 6.17
N MET A 125 15.09 13.71 5.34
CA MET A 125 15.31 13.93 3.91
C MET A 125 14.03 13.91 3.09
N LEU A 126 13.03 13.13 3.51
CA LEU A 126 11.81 12.91 2.72
C LEU A 126 10.55 13.44 3.40
N ASP A 127 10.62 14.02 4.61
CA ASP A 127 9.45 14.43 5.39
C ASP A 127 8.41 13.30 5.54
N VAL A 128 8.88 12.11 5.90
CA VAL A 128 8.05 10.92 6.11
C VAL A 128 8.16 10.45 7.55
N GLU A 129 7.03 10.26 8.20
CA GLU A 129 6.95 9.65 9.52
C GLU A 129 7.03 8.13 9.41
N ILE A 130 7.93 7.49 10.15
CA ILE A 130 8.22 6.05 10.02
C ILE A 130 8.02 5.33 11.35
N SER A 131 7.11 4.34 11.35
CA SER A 131 6.92 3.44 12.48
C SER A 131 7.34 2.00 12.14
N ILE A 132 8.13 1.38 13.03
CA ILE A 132 8.59 0.00 12.88
C ILE A 132 8.02 -0.80 14.05
N TYR A 133 6.92 -1.52 13.80
CA TYR A 133 6.14 -2.16 14.85
C TYR A 133 5.76 -3.59 14.45
N GLY A 134 5.94 -4.54 15.38
CA GLY A 134 5.67 -5.94 15.12
C GLY A 134 6.42 -6.46 13.89
N LYS A 135 5.64 -6.82 12.85
CA LYS A 135 6.09 -7.39 11.57
C LYS A 135 5.99 -6.39 10.41
N THR A 136 5.69 -5.13 10.68
CA THR A 136 5.45 -4.12 9.64
C THR A 136 6.38 -2.93 9.81
N VAL A 137 6.61 -2.24 8.69
CA VAL A 137 7.08 -0.85 8.67
C VAL A 137 5.98 -0.02 8.05
N SER A 138 5.62 1.08 8.69
CA SER A 138 4.54 1.95 8.24
C SER A 138 5.05 3.36 8.04
N LEU A 139 4.55 4.03 7.01
CA LEU A 139 4.97 5.33 6.53
C LEU A 139 3.77 6.25 6.48
N ILE A 140 3.91 7.49 6.96
CA ILE A 140 2.92 8.56 6.78
C ILE A 140 3.62 9.77 6.18
N GLY A 141 3.08 10.30 5.08
CA GLY A 141 3.63 11.43 4.36
C GLY A 141 2.89 11.67 3.04
N LYS A 142 3.35 12.65 2.26
CA LYS A 142 2.87 12.85 0.88
C LYS A 142 3.18 11.63 0.01
N ILE A 143 2.33 11.37 -0.98
CA ILE A 143 2.41 10.15 -1.80
C ILE A 143 3.80 9.94 -2.41
N GLU A 144 4.39 10.96 -3.04
CA GLU A 144 5.69 10.85 -3.69
C GLU A 144 6.81 10.55 -2.68
N ASN A 145 6.83 11.30 -1.58
CA ASN A 145 7.78 11.13 -0.49
C ASN A 145 7.70 9.73 0.12
N VAL A 146 6.48 9.22 0.31
CA VAL A 146 6.25 7.86 0.82
C VAL A 146 6.74 6.80 -0.16
N GLN A 147 6.57 6.99 -1.48
CA GLN A 147 7.13 6.06 -2.48
C GLN A 147 8.67 6.06 -2.45
N MET A 148 9.31 7.23 -2.34
CA MET A 148 10.76 7.32 -2.20
C MET A 148 11.25 6.63 -0.92
N ALA A 149 10.57 6.83 0.20
CA ALA A 149 10.91 6.18 1.47
C ALA A 149 10.70 4.66 1.41
N LYS A 150 9.63 4.21 0.76
CA LYS A 150 9.34 2.79 0.52
C LYS A 150 10.44 2.14 -0.31
N GLU A 151 10.92 2.81 -1.36
CA GLU A 151 12.02 2.30 -2.18
C GLU A 151 13.32 2.18 -1.37
N ALA A 152 13.66 3.19 -0.57
CA ALA A 152 14.82 3.11 0.33
C ALA A 152 14.71 1.92 1.30
N ILE A 153 13.50 1.62 1.81
CA ILE A 153 13.25 0.45 2.65
C ILE A 153 13.38 -0.85 1.84
N ASN A 154 12.86 -0.93 0.62
CA ASN A 154 13.01 -2.09 -0.27
C ASN A 154 14.48 -2.40 -0.53
N MET A 155 15.27 -1.39 -0.89
CA MET A 155 16.71 -1.53 -1.07
C MET A 155 17.38 -2.16 0.16
N ILE A 156 17.01 -1.70 1.38
CA ILE A 156 17.51 -2.30 2.62
C ILE A 156 17.08 -3.77 2.72
N LEU A 157 15.80 -4.07 2.52
CA LEU A 157 15.24 -5.41 2.64
C LEU A 157 15.90 -6.41 1.69
N GLU A 158 16.19 -5.99 0.46
CA GLU A 158 16.87 -6.75 -0.59
C GLU A 158 18.37 -6.92 -0.36
N GLY A 159 18.94 -6.24 0.63
CA GLY A 159 20.33 -6.43 1.04
C GLY A 159 21.30 -5.33 0.60
N SER A 160 20.81 -4.23 0.03
CA SER A 160 21.66 -3.10 -0.37
C SER A 160 22.48 -2.55 0.78
N ARG A 161 23.73 -2.16 0.49
CA ARG A 161 24.61 -1.54 1.49
C ARG A 161 24.02 -0.21 1.94
N GLN A 162 24.16 0.15 3.21
CA GLN A 162 23.64 1.44 3.73
C GLN A 162 24.17 2.64 2.95
N LYS A 163 25.44 2.59 2.48
CA LYS A 163 26.00 3.65 1.63
C LYS A 163 25.17 3.89 0.37
N SER A 164 24.70 2.84 -0.29
CA SER A 164 23.89 2.95 -1.50
C SER A 164 22.52 3.54 -1.20
N VAL A 165 21.91 3.16 -0.07
CA VAL A 165 20.63 3.70 0.39
C VAL A 165 20.77 5.19 0.73
N TYR A 166 21.85 5.60 1.39
CA TYR A 166 22.09 7.01 1.69
C TYR A 166 22.32 7.85 0.43
N ALA A 167 23.06 7.33 -0.56
CA ALA A 167 23.23 8.01 -1.83
C ALA A 167 21.90 8.17 -2.59
N TYR A 168 21.03 7.16 -2.51
CA TYR A 168 19.67 7.25 -3.05
C TYR A 168 18.84 8.34 -2.34
N LEU A 169 18.84 8.35 -1.00
CA LEU A 169 18.09 9.34 -0.22
C LEU A 169 18.57 10.77 -0.48
N GLU A 170 19.88 10.98 -0.58
CA GLU A 170 20.47 12.28 -0.93
C GLU A 170 20.00 12.75 -2.31
N LYS A 171 20.05 11.86 -3.32
CA LYS A 171 19.54 12.16 -4.67
C LYS A 171 18.05 12.52 -4.67
N MET A 172 17.23 11.80 -3.90
CA MET A 172 15.78 12.08 -3.81
C MET A 172 15.50 13.37 -3.04
N HIS A 173 16.27 13.67 -1.99
CA HIS A 173 16.17 14.92 -1.27
C HIS A 173 16.49 16.14 -2.14
N ASP A 174 17.54 16.04 -2.97
CA ASP A 174 17.90 17.09 -3.92
C ASP A 174 16.84 17.27 -5.01
N LYS A 175 16.17 16.17 -5.40
CA LYS A 175 15.02 16.21 -6.32
C LYS A 175 13.86 16.99 -5.71
N LEU A 176 13.43 16.65 -4.49
CA LEU A 176 12.33 17.32 -3.79
C LEU A 176 12.62 18.82 -3.61
N LYS A 177 13.84 19.17 -3.19
CA LYS A 177 14.25 20.58 -3.05
C LYS A 177 14.18 21.36 -4.36
N ARG A 178 14.50 20.70 -5.48
CA ARG A 178 14.40 21.33 -6.80
C ARG A 178 12.95 21.56 -7.17
N GLU A 179 12.09 20.56 -6.98
CA GLU A 179 10.65 20.66 -7.24
C GLU A 179 10.02 21.77 -6.37
N GLU A 180 10.34 21.83 -5.07
CA GLU A 180 9.91 22.90 -4.18
C GLU A 180 10.39 24.29 -4.65
N PHE A 181 11.63 24.39 -5.11
CA PHE A 181 12.18 25.65 -5.65
C PHE A 181 11.48 26.06 -6.94
N ASP A 182 11.25 25.12 -7.85
CA ASP A 182 10.59 25.36 -9.13
C ASP A 182 9.13 25.79 -8.89
N GLU A 183 8.40 25.12 -7.98
CA GLU A 183 7.06 25.54 -7.54
C GLU A 183 7.04 26.95 -6.94
N MET A 184 8.07 27.32 -6.16
CA MET A 184 8.16 28.65 -5.55
C MET A 184 8.40 29.76 -6.59
N ILE A 185 9.22 29.49 -7.63
CA ILE A 185 9.56 30.45 -8.67
C ILE A 185 8.45 30.58 -9.71
N HIS A 186 7.85 29.47 -10.11
CA HIS A 186 6.86 29.41 -11.20
C HIS A 186 5.40 29.42 -10.71
N GLY A 187 5.18 29.27 -9.40
CA GLY A 187 3.87 28.97 -8.83
C GLY A 187 3.51 27.49 -8.99
N LYS A 188 2.56 27.00 -8.19
CA LYS A 188 1.97 25.67 -8.45
C LYS A 188 1.35 25.70 -9.82
N VAL A 189 1.84 24.86 -10.72
CA VAL A 189 1.28 24.70 -12.04
C VAL A 189 -0.14 24.16 -11.85
N ASP A 190 -1.16 24.90 -12.32
CA ASP A 190 -2.54 24.43 -12.26
C ASP A 190 -2.69 23.31 -13.29
N GLU A 191 -2.68 22.05 -12.88
CA GLU A 191 -2.87 20.90 -13.77
C GLU A 191 -4.19 20.98 -14.56
N ARG A 192 -5.18 21.77 -14.09
CA ARG A 192 -6.42 22.05 -14.82
C ARG A 192 -6.19 22.81 -16.12
N GLN A 193 -5.06 23.50 -16.27
CA GLN A 193 -4.72 24.22 -17.49
C GLN A 193 -4.35 23.26 -18.63
N TYR A 194 -3.60 22.19 -18.34
CA TYR A 194 -3.28 21.16 -19.34
C TYR A 194 -4.52 20.39 -19.80
N LEU A 195 -5.38 19.99 -18.85
CA LEU A 195 -6.65 19.31 -19.17
C LEU A 195 -7.61 20.19 -19.99
N ARG A 196 -7.54 21.53 -19.87
CA ARG A 196 -8.31 22.45 -20.72
C ARG A 196 -7.76 22.56 -22.13
N GLU A 197 -6.44 22.61 -22.28
CA GLU A 197 -5.81 22.68 -23.61
C GLU A 197 -6.12 21.45 -24.46
N ASP A 198 -6.22 20.26 -23.86
CA ASP A 198 -6.61 19.03 -24.56
C ASP A 198 -8.11 19.04 -24.98
N LEU A 199 -8.98 19.67 -24.17
CA LEU A 199 -10.42 19.77 -24.44
C LEU A 199 -10.80 20.89 -25.42
N ASP A 200 -10.03 21.99 -25.43
CA ASP A 200 -10.17 23.10 -26.38
C ASP A 200 -9.39 22.83 -27.69
N SER A 201 -8.74 21.67 -27.80
CA SER A 201 -8.13 21.25 -29.06
C SER A 201 -9.23 20.80 -30.03
N ASP A 202 -9.30 21.41 -31.21
CA ASP A 202 -10.15 20.97 -32.34
C ASP A 202 -9.64 19.64 -32.95
N ILE A 203 -9.05 18.77 -32.13
CA ILE A 203 -8.58 17.45 -32.55
C ILE A 203 -9.81 16.55 -32.55
N ASP A 204 -10.25 16.19 -33.76
CA ASP A 204 -11.33 15.25 -33.99
C ASP A 204 -10.84 13.83 -33.67
N TYR A 205 -11.17 13.33 -32.48
CA TYR A 205 -10.85 11.97 -32.06
C TYR A 205 -11.88 10.93 -32.53
N THR A 206 -12.88 11.32 -33.35
CA THR A 206 -13.88 10.38 -33.89
C THR A 206 -13.20 9.27 -34.71
N ASP A 207 -12.08 9.58 -35.37
CA ASP A 207 -11.23 8.65 -36.12
C ASP A 207 -10.58 7.57 -35.22
N ALA A 208 -10.34 7.88 -33.94
CA ALA A 208 -9.75 6.92 -32.99
C ALA A 208 -10.75 5.86 -32.51
N GLU A 209 -12.06 6.15 -32.58
CA GLU A 209 -13.11 5.14 -32.38
C GLU A 209 -13.25 4.22 -33.60
N GLU A 210 -13.01 4.72 -34.82
CA GLU A 210 -12.99 3.90 -36.03
C GLU A 210 -11.82 2.91 -36.00
N ASP A 211 -10.61 3.36 -35.64
CA ASP A 211 -9.44 2.47 -35.50
C ASP A 211 -9.61 1.40 -34.41
N PHE A 212 -10.28 1.73 -33.29
CA PHE A 212 -10.56 0.75 -32.24
C PHE A 212 -11.62 -0.27 -32.69
N ASN A 213 -12.68 0.17 -33.35
CA ASN A 213 -13.72 -0.73 -33.87
C ASN A 213 -13.20 -1.60 -35.02
N GLN A 214 -12.29 -1.09 -35.85
CA GLN A 214 -11.70 -1.82 -36.97
C GLN A 214 -10.68 -2.87 -36.48
N ASN A 215 -9.84 -2.53 -35.50
CA ASN A 215 -8.99 -3.52 -34.82
C ASN A 215 -9.80 -4.56 -34.03
N SER A 216 -10.97 -4.21 -33.50
CA SER A 216 -11.87 -5.16 -32.84
C SER A 216 -12.57 -6.12 -33.81
N LEU A 217 -12.71 -5.74 -35.08
CA LEU A 217 -13.32 -6.53 -36.14
C LEU A 217 -12.29 -7.35 -36.93
N ASP A 218 -11.04 -6.87 -37.03
CA ASP A 218 -9.95 -7.55 -37.72
C ASP A 218 -9.17 -8.54 -36.82
N GLU A 219 -9.32 -8.45 -35.49
CA GLU A 219 -8.94 -9.52 -34.54
C GLU A 219 -10.08 -10.52 -34.30
N GLU A 220 -10.65 -11.06 -35.37
CA GLU A 220 -11.23 -12.40 -35.29
C GLU A 220 -10.05 -13.37 -35.15
N TYR A 221 -9.80 -13.82 -33.93
CA TYR A 221 -8.82 -14.87 -33.66
C TYR A 221 -9.19 -16.08 -34.51
N ASP A 222 -8.36 -16.34 -35.52
CA ASP A 222 -8.35 -17.55 -36.33
C ASP A 222 -7.83 -18.72 -35.47
N ASP A 223 -8.51 -18.97 -34.35
CA ASP A 223 -8.40 -20.23 -33.61
C ASP A 223 -9.38 -21.19 -34.29
N GLU A 224 -8.86 -22.00 -35.22
CA GLU A 224 -9.51 -23.28 -35.52
C GLU A 224 -9.82 -23.94 -34.17
N PRO A 225 -11.08 -24.33 -33.89
CA PRO A 225 -11.38 -24.99 -32.63
C PRO A 225 -10.58 -26.29 -32.57
N GLU A 226 -9.55 -26.33 -31.73
CA GLU A 226 -8.93 -27.58 -31.33
C GLU A 226 -10.06 -28.53 -30.89
N GLU A 227 -10.12 -29.68 -31.55
CA GLU A 227 -11.12 -30.70 -31.31
C GLU A 227 -11.10 -31.04 -29.81
N ILE A 228 -12.11 -30.54 -29.08
CA ILE A 228 -12.21 -30.76 -27.64
C ILE A 228 -12.44 -32.26 -27.47
N LEU A 229 -11.37 -32.98 -27.11
CA LEU A 229 -11.43 -34.40 -26.76
C LEU A 229 -12.60 -34.60 -25.79
N SER A 230 -13.46 -35.57 -26.09
CA SER A 230 -14.57 -35.86 -25.19
C SER A 230 -14.02 -36.19 -23.80
N THR A 231 -14.80 -35.90 -22.76
CA THR A 231 -14.36 -36.07 -21.36
C THR A 231 -13.86 -37.50 -21.09
N GLU A 232 -14.39 -38.50 -21.80
CA GLU A 232 -13.90 -39.88 -21.75
C GLU A 232 -12.52 -40.08 -22.37
N GLU A 233 -12.21 -39.37 -23.46
CA GLU A 233 -10.91 -39.46 -24.13
C GLU A 233 -9.83 -38.74 -23.33
N THR A 234 -10.14 -37.60 -22.72
CA THR A 234 -9.20 -36.90 -21.82
C THR A 234 -8.87 -37.77 -20.60
N ILE A 235 -9.87 -38.45 -20.03
CA ILE A 235 -9.65 -39.36 -18.90
C ILE A 235 -8.80 -40.56 -19.32
N LYS A 236 -9.01 -41.13 -20.52
CA LYS A 236 -8.18 -42.22 -21.04
C LYS A 236 -6.73 -41.80 -21.30
N ALA A 237 -6.51 -40.56 -21.77
CA ALA A 237 -5.17 -40.03 -21.97
C ALA A 237 -4.42 -39.88 -20.63
N ILE A 238 -5.06 -39.30 -19.61
CA ILE A 238 -4.46 -39.14 -18.28
C ILE A 238 -4.12 -40.50 -17.65
N ILE A 239 -5.01 -41.49 -17.81
CA ILE A 239 -4.76 -42.83 -17.26
C ILE A 239 -3.54 -43.48 -17.93
N ARG A 240 -3.41 -43.39 -19.27
CA ARG A 240 -2.24 -43.92 -19.99
C ARG A 240 -0.94 -43.26 -19.56
N GLU A 241 -0.95 -41.94 -19.44
CA GLU A 241 0.23 -41.16 -19.05
C GLU A 241 0.68 -41.51 -17.62
N THR A 242 -0.29 -41.73 -16.72
CA THR A 242 -0.04 -42.17 -15.35
C THR A 242 0.51 -43.60 -15.28
N GLU A 243 0.02 -44.51 -16.13
CA GLU A 243 0.52 -45.88 -16.22
C GLU A 243 1.95 -45.94 -16.80
N GLU A 244 2.26 -45.09 -17.77
CA GLU A 244 3.58 -45.02 -18.40
C GLU A 244 4.62 -44.42 -17.44
N GLU A 245 4.28 -43.37 -16.69
CA GLU A 245 5.14 -42.84 -15.64
C GLU A 245 5.43 -43.87 -14.54
N ASN A 246 4.42 -44.64 -14.12
CA ASN A 246 4.61 -45.65 -13.09
C ASN A 246 5.46 -46.82 -13.59
N ARG A 247 5.32 -47.22 -14.85
CA ARG A 247 6.16 -48.25 -15.47
C ARG A 247 7.62 -47.81 -15.62
N LEU A 248 7.88 -46.54 -15.93
CA LEU A 248 9.23 -45.95 -15.95
C LEU A 248 9.85 -45.90 -14.55
N LYS A 249 9.07 -45.54 -13.53
CA LYS A 249 9.52 -45.53 -12.12
C LYS A 249 9.82 -46.93 -11.56
N GLU A 250 9.20 -47.99 -12.09
CA GLU A 250 9.52 -49.37 -11.73
C GLU A 250 10.80 -49.89 -12.42
N LEU A 251 11.09 -49.42 -13.65
CA LEU A 251 12.33 -49.75 -14.37
C LEU A 251 13.57 -49.07 -13.77
N GLU A 252 13.42 -47.89 -13.16
CA GLU A 252 14.52 -47.20 -12.46
C GLU A 252 14.86 -47.78 -11.07
N LYS A 253 14.07 -48.76 -10.59
CA LYS A 253 14.28 -49.43 -9.29
C LYS A 253 14.92 -50.81 -9.38
N GLN A 254 15.25 -51.31 -10.58
CA GLN A 254 16.06 -52.53 -10.80
C GLN A 254 17.51 -52.18 -11.11
#